data_AF-A0A7W9NHR6-F1
#
_entry.id   AF-A0A7W9NHR6-F1
#
_cell.length_a   1.000
_cell.length_b   1.000
_cell.length_c   1.000
_cell.angle_alpha   90.00
_cell.angle_beta   90.00
_cell.angle_gamma   90.00
#
_symmetry.space_group_name_H-M   'P 1'
#
loop_
_entity.id
_entity.type
_entity.pdbx_description
1 polymer ?
#
loop_
_entity_poly.entity_id
_entity_poly.type
_entity_poly.pdbx_seq_one_letter_code
_entity_poly.pdbx_strand_id
1 'polypeptide(L)'
;MAYVAYLHGHEYEAALTQDPNVVDLYSEGESPSDERFTELAPGIRTRSVRLDELDVLYNVEWYCEYKGHPFIVDTDLGDRLAVQYVGGDISVAESLGLKIQEPLVATGVFPRDQVDNLREVRRQIWPRENGS
;
A
#
# COMPACT_ATOMS: atom_id res chain seq x y z
N MET A 1 1.30 0.98 4.37
CA MET A 1 1.06 -0.16 3.44
C MET A 1 -0.40 -0.18 3.08
N ALA A 2 -0.72 -0.24 1.79
CA ALA A 2 -2.09 -0.32 1.29
C ALA A 2 -2.40 -1.75 0.84
N TYR A 3 -3.67 -2.14 0.95
CA TYR A 3 -4.16 -3.40 0.40
C TYR A 3 -5.33 -3.12 -0.51
N VAL A 4 -5.44 -3.92 -1.55
CA VAL A 4 -6.54 -3.86 -2.52
C VAL A 4 -7.08 -5.27 -2.66
N ALA A 5 -8.40 -5.42 -2.51
CA ALA A 5 -9.07 -6.70 -2.65
C ALA A 5 -10.07 -6.66 -3.80
N TYR A 6 -10.29 -7.81 -4.42
CA TYR A 6 -11.42 -8.01 -5.32
C TYR A 6 -12.44 -8.94 -4.69
N LEU A 7 -13.70 -8.54 -4.77
CA LEU A 7 -14.86 -9.34 -4.36
C LEU A 7 -15.91 -9.27 -5.47
N HIS A 8 -16.31 -10.42 -5.99
CA HIS A 8 -17.24 -10.54 -7.12
C HIS A 8 -16.87 -9.67 -8.33
N GLY A 9 -15.57 -9.50 -8.59
CA GLY A 9 -15.05 -8.70 -9.70
C GLY A 9 -14.98 -7.18 -9.44
N HIS A 10 -15.34 -6.71 -8.24
CA HIS A 10 -15.22 -5.31 -7.84
C HIS A 10 -13.97 -5.07 -6.99
N GLU A 11 -13.23 -4.01 -7.29
CA GLU A 11 -12.04 -3.60 -6.55
C GLU A 11 -12.43 -2.75 -5.33
N TYR A 12 -11.82 -3.05 -4.19
CA TYR A 12 -12.00 -2.35 -2.92
C TYR A 12 -10.66 -2.05 -2.27
N GLU A 13 -10.56 -0.89 -1.60
CA GLU A 13 -9.50 -0.69 -0.61
C GLU A 13 -9.71 -1.66 0.56
N ALA A 14 -8.61 -2.18 1.10
CA ALA A 14 -8.65 -3.17 2.17
C ALA A 14 -7.70 -2.84 3.32
N ALA A 15 -8.07 -3.27 4.52
CA ALA A 15 -7.19 -3.31 5.68
C ALA A 15 -7.14 -4.72 6.27
N LEU A 16 -5.95 -5.13 6.70
CA LEU A 16 -5.81 -6.37 7.48
C LEU A 16 -6.39 -6.16 8.88
N THR A 17 -7.15 -7.14 9.35
CA THR A 17 -7.67 -7.14 10.73
C THR A 17 -6.74 -7.89 11.68
N GLN A 18 -7.11 -7.97 12.96
CA GLN A 18 -6.42 -8.82 13.92
C GLN A 18 -6.57 -10.32 13.62
N ASP A 19 -7.64 -10.72 12.94
CA ASP A 19 -7.77 -12.09 12.41
C ASP A 19 -7.05 -12.15 11.05
N PRO A 20 -6.01 -12.98 10.90
CA PRO A 20 -5.25 -13.07 9.66
C PRO A 20 -6.06 -13.61 8.47
N ASN A 21 -7.27 -14.12 8.69
CA ASN A 21 -8.17 -14.61 7.65
C ASN A 21 -9.33 -13.64 7.35
N VAL A 22 -9.34 -12.45 7.92
CA VAL A 22 -10.38 -11.45 7.72
C VAL A 22 -9.75 -10.12 7.35
N VAL A 23 -10.33 -9.47 6.34
CA VAL A 23 -9.99 -8.10 5.93
C VAL A 23 -11.22 -7.21 6.01
N ASP A 24 -11.02 -5.94 6.30
CA ASP A 24 -12.05 -4.92 6.15
C ASP A 24 -11.94 -4.30 4.76
N LEU A 25 -13.02 -4.36 4.00
CA LEU A 25 -13.16 -3.67 2.72
C LEU A 25 -13.76 -2.30 2.96
N TYR A 26 -13.31 -1.32 2.18
CA TYR A 26 -13.84 0.05 2.18
C TYR A 26 -14.32 0.43 0.78
N SER A 27 -15.46 1.12 0.75
CA SER A 27 -16.07 1.62 -0.47
C SER A 27 -16.49 3.06 -0.24
N GLU A 28 -16.05 3.94 -1.12
CA GLU A 28 -16.54 5.32 -1.20
C GLU A 28 -17.82 5.36 -2.04
N GLY A 29 -18.86 6.05 -1.54
CA GLY A 29 -20.13 6.13 -2.24
C GLY A 29 -20.94 4.83 -2.17
N GLU A 30 -21.90 4.68 -3.09
CA GLU A 30 -22.87 3.57 -3.10
C GLU A 30 -22.19 2.24 -3.43
N SER A 31 -22.04 1.37 -2.43
CA SER A 31 -21.55 0.01 -2.62
C SER A 31 -22.64 -0.84 -3.29
N PRO A 32 -22.27 -1.89 -4.07
CA PRO A 32 -23.25 -2.82 -4.61
C PRO A 32 -24.18 -3.34 -3.51
N SER A 33 -25.49 -3.19 -3.72
CA SER A 33 -26.50 -3.45 -2.68
C SER A 33 -26.50 -4.89 -2.14
N ASP A 34 -25.99 -5.82 -2.95
CA ASP A 34 -25.85 -7.24 -2.66
C ASP A 34 -24.67 -7.55 -1.72
N GLU A 35 -23.74 -6.62 -1.55
CA GLU A 35 -22.53 -6.85 -0.78
C GLU A 35 -22.63 -6.44 0.69
N ARG A 36 -23.81 -6.08 1.20
CA ARG A 36 -24.10 -5.90 2.65
C ARG A 36 -23.11 -5.03 3.43
N PHE A 37 -22.58 -3.99 2.79
CA PHE A 37 -21.74 -3.01 3.47
C PHE A 37 -22.53 -2.22 4.52
N THR A 38 -21.83 -1.79 5.56
CA THR A 38 -22.35 -0.91 6.62
C THR A 38 -21.73 0.48 6.52
N GLU A 39 -22.48 1.53 6.88
CA GLU A 39 -21.94 2.89 6.88
C GLU A 39 -20.99 3.07 8.07
N LEU A 40 -19.74 3.43 7.79
CA LEU A 40 -18.71 3.71 8.80
C LEU A 40 -18.67 5.22 9.10
N ALA A 41 -18.76 6.04 8.06
CA ALA A 41 -18.82 7.49 8.10
C ALA A 41 -19.61 8.00 6.88
N PRO A 42 -20.05 9.27 6.85
CA PRO A 42 -20.77 9.82 5.69
C PRO A 42 -20.01 9.59 4.37
N GLY A 43 -20.57 8.77 3.49
CA GLY A 43 -19.99 8.43 2.19
C GLY A 43 -18.91 7.33 2.22
N ILE A 44 -18.56 6.79 3.39
CA ILE A 44 -17.60 5.68 3.55
C ILE A 44 -18.33 4.49 4.13
N ARG A 45 -18.32 3.39 3.39
CA ARG A 45 -18.92 2.12 3.79
C ARG A 45 -17.84 1.08 4.02
N THR A 46 -18.07 0.18 4.99
CA THR A 46 -17.15 -0.91 5.31
C THR A 46 -17.83 -2.26 5.45
N ARG A 47 -17.10 -3.31 5.13
CA ARG A 47 -17.50 -4.71 5.35
C ARG A 47 -16.28 -5.57 5.67
N SER A 48 -16.35 -6.31 6.77
CA SER A 48 -15.40 -7.38 7.05
C SER A 48 -15.72 -8.62 6.21
N VAL A 49 -14.72 -9.15 5.52
CA VAL A 49 -14.84 -10.28 4.59
C VAL A 49 -13.74 -11.30 4.90
N ARG A 50 -14.10 -12.58 4.91
CA ARG A 50 -13.10 -13.64 5.04
C ARG A 50 -12.30 -13.77 3.76
N LEU A 51 -11.02 -14.13 3.87
CA LEU A 51 -10.17 -14.31 2.68
C LEU A 51 -10.78 -15.33 1.69
N ASP A 52 -11.41 -16.39 2.18
CA ASP A 52 -12.05 -17.42 1.34
C ASP A 52 -13.27 -16.93 0.53
N GLU A 53 -13.83 -15.76 0.85
CA GLU A 53 -14.86 -15.08 0.05
C GLU A 53 -14.27 -14.17 -1.03
N LEU A 54 -13.00 -13.78 -0.92
CA LEU A 54 -12.35 -12.87 -1.89
C LEU A 54 -11.93 -13.60 -3.15
N ASP A 55 -12.01 -12.89 -4.28
CA ASP A 55 -11.40 -13.34 -5.53
C ASP A 55 -9.88 -13.28 -5.43
N VAL A 56 -9.35 -12.15 -4.92
CA VAL A 56 -7.92 -11.91 -4.75
C VAL A 56 -7.67 -10.78 -3.74
N LEU A 57 -6.54 -10.85 -3.03
CA LEU A 57 -6.02 -9.77 -2.19
C LEU A 57 -4.59 -9.43 -2.62
N TYR A 58 -4.32 -8.15 -2.82
CA TYR A 58 -3.02 -7.60 -3.16
C TYR A 58 -2.46 -6.75 -2.02
N ASN A 59 -1.18 -6.93 -1.73
CA ASN A 59 -0.37 -5.92 -1.06
C ASN A 59 0.12 -4.92 -2.11
N VAL A 60 -0.11 -3.62 -1.87
CA VAL A 60 0.26 -2.55 -2.79
C VAL A 60 1.39 -1.73 -2.18
N GLU A 61 2.50 -1.64 -2.92
CA GLU A 61 3.65 -0.83 -2.58
C GLU A 61 3.98 0.11 -3.74
N TRP A 62 4.37 1.33 -3.42
CA TRP A 62 4.82 2.31 -4.39
C TRP A 62 6.33 2.44 -4.32
N TYR A 63 6.99 2.48 -5.47
CA TYR A 63 8.43 2.62 -5.59
C TYR A 63 8.77 3.83 -6.43
N CYS A 64 9.90 4.46 -6.13
CA CYS A 64 10.49 5.49 -6.97
C CYS A 64 12.01 5.45 -6.89
N GLU A 65 12.65 6.25 -7.73
CA GLU A 65 14.08 6.51 -7.68
C GLU A 65 14.33 8.00 -7.43
N TYR A 66 15.34 8.32 -6.61
CA TYR A 66 15.79 9.69 -6.43
C TYR A 66 17.31 9.73 -6.56
N LYS A 67 17.80 10.55 -7.49
CA LYS A 67 19.23 10.62 -7.84
C LYS A 67 19.86 9.24 -8.11
N GLY A 68 19.11 8.35 -8.78
CA GLY A 68 19.56 7.01 -9.15
C GLY A 68 19.50 5.96 -8.03
N HIS A 69 18.91 6.27 -6.88
CA HIS A 69 18.79 5.36 -5.75
C HIS A 69 17.34 4.95 -5.49
N PRO A 70 17.07 3.69 -5.12
CA PRO A 70 15.71 3.17 -4.98
C PRO A 70 15.07 3.49 -3.62
N PHE A 71 13.78 3.79 -3.66
CA PHE A 71 12.96 4.11 -2.50
C PHE A 71 11.59 3.41 -2.57
N ILE A 72 11.05 3.09 -1.39
CA ILE A 72 9.62 2.82 -1.20
C ILE A 72 8.95 4.15 -0.82
N VAL A 73 7.76 4.40 -1.33
CA VAL A 73 6.91 5.53 -0.95
C VAL A 73 5.99 5.08 0.18
N ASP A 74 6.16 5.68 1.35
CA ASP A 74 5.34 5.41 2.54
C ASP A 74 4.03 6.20 2.51
N THR A 75 4.09 7.44 2.03
CA THR A 75 2.93 8.34 1.99
C THR A 75 3.06 9.35 0.85
N ASP A 76 1.99 9.48 0.07
CA ASP A 76 1.82 10.58 -0.88
C ASP A 76 1.25 11.80 -0.15
N LEU A 77 2.00 12.91 -0.16
CA LEU A 77 1.62 14.17 0.47
C LEU A 77 1.14 15.20 -0.56
N GLY A 78 0.89 14.77 -1.81
CA GLY A 78 0.48 15.62 -2.93
C GLY A 78 1.67 16.05 -3.78
N ASP A 79 2.30 17.17 -3.45
CA ASP A 79 3.49 17.69 -4.17
C ASP A 79 4.79 17.00 -3.72
N ARG A 80 4.72 16.19 -2.67
CA ARG A 80 5.86 15.53 -2.02
C ARG A 80 5.55 14.09 -1.70
N LEU A 81 6.60 13.29 -1.61
CA LEU A 81 6.55 11.88 -1.23
C LEU A 81 7.35 11.68 0.04
N ALA A 82 6.74 11.11 1.08
CA ALA A 82 7.47 10.53 2.19
C ALA A 82 7.99 9.16 1.75
N VAL A 83 9.29 8.92 1.92
CA VAL A 83 9.96 7.75 1.36
C VAL A 83 10.89 7.08 2.36
N GLN A 84 11.08 5.78 2.16
CA GLN A 84 12.07 4.95 2.82
C GLN A 84 13.10 4.45 1.81
N TYR A 85 14.39 4.63 2.13
CA TYR A 85 15.49 4.14 1.33
C TYR A 85 15.64 2.62 1.44
N VAL A 86 15.80 1.96 0.30
CA VAL A 86 15.93 0.48 0.22
C VAL A 86 17.23 0.03 -0.46
N GLY A 87 18.18 0.94 -0.70
CA GLY A 87 19.46 0.61 -1.33
C GLY A 87 20.54 0.03 -0.40
N GLY A 88 20.32 0.02 0.91
CA GLY A 88 21.17 -0.69 1.88
C GLY A 88 22.54 -0.07 2.17
N ASP A 89 22.88 1.09 1.60
CA ASP A 89 24.14 1.80 1.84
C ASP A 89 23.93 3.07 2.69
N ILE A 90 24.47 3.06 3.91
CA ILE A 90 24.30 4.17 4.86
C ILE A 90 25.02 5.45 4.40
N SER A 91 26.17 5.33 3.72
CA SER A 91 26.91 6.49 3.21
C SER A 91 26.14 7.18 2.09
N VAL A 92 25.43 6.41 1.26
CA VAL A 92 24.48 6.96 0.29
C VAL A 92 23.36 7.70 1.02
N ALA A 93 22.75 7.09 2.04
CA ALA A 93 21.66 7.72 2.80
C ALA A 93 22.06 9.07 3.41
N GLU A 94 23.27 9.15 3.99
CA GLU A 94 23.83 10.39 4.53
C GLU A 94 24.04 11.45 3.43
N SER A 95 24.60 11.06 2.28
CA SER A 95 24.83 11.97 1.14
C SER A 95 23.54 12.55 0.55
N LEU A 96 22.44 11.81 0.66
CA LEU A 96 21.11 12.22 0.22
C LEU A 96 20.36 13.05 1.29
N GLY A 97 20.96 13.25 2.47
CA GLY A 97 20.36 14.03 3.57
C GLY A 97 19.19 13.32 4.25
N LEU A 98 19.16 11.98 4.20
CA LEU A 98 18.09 11.20 4.82
C LEU A 98 18.23 11.19 6.35
N LYS A 99 17.08 11.08 7.02
CA LYS A 99 17.04 10.81 8.46
C LYS A 99 17.25 9.32 8.69
N ILE A 100 18.38 8.96 9.30
CA ILE A 100 18.67 7.59 9.73
C ILE A 100 17.94 7.36 11.07
N GLN A 101 17.03 6.39 11.08
CA GLN A 101 16.31 5.98 12.30
C GLN A 101 16.99 4.76 12.93
N GLU A 102 17.33 3.77 12.08
CA GLU A 102 18.09 2.57 12.41
C GLU A 102 19.10 2.30 11.28
N PRO A 103 20.14 1.47 11.48
CA PRO A 103 21.17 1.21 10.46
C PRO A 103 20.65 0.70 9.10
N LEU A 104 19.37 0.31 9.01
CA LEU A 104 18.70 -0.16 7.80
C LEU A 104 17.45 0.66 7.42
N VAL A 105 17.13 1.70 8.19
CA VAL A 105 15.93 2.53 7.98
C VAL A 105 16.36 3.98 7.87
N ALA A 106 16.42 4.46 6.62
CA ALA A 106 16.65 5.87 6.32
C ALA A 106 15.44 6.44 5.57
N THR A 107 14.89 7.54 6.08
CA THR A 107 13.65 8.14 5.55
C THR A 107 13.86 9.57 5.09
N GLY A 108 13.10 10.00 4.09
CA GLY A 108 13.17 11.36 3.54
C GLY A 108 11.83 11.85 3.02
N VAL A 109 11.81 13.12 2.61
CA VAL A 109 10.68 13.71 1.88
C VAL A 109 11.21 14.37 0.62
N PHE A 110 10.77 13.90 -0.54
CA PHE A 110 11.22 14.39 -1.83
C PHE A 110 10.10 15.08 -2.61
N PRO A 111 10.39 16.12 -3.40
CA PRO A 111 9.44 16.65 -4.37
C PRO A 111 9.04 15.57 -5.37
N ARG A 112 7.74 15.42 -5.63
CA ARG A 112 7.22 14.39 -6.53
C ARG A 112 7.74 14.55 -7.97
N ASP A 113 7.98 15.78 -8.40
CA ASP A 113 8.49 16.12 -9.73
C ASP A 113 10.00 15.87 -9.90
N GLN A 114 10.71 15.49 -8.83
CA GLN A 114 12.14 15.18 -8.84
C GLN A 114 12.44 13.69 -8.67
N VAL A 115 11.41 12.85 -8.53
CA VAL A 115 11.59 11.40 -8.48
C VAL A 115 11.38 10.79 -9.86
N ASP A 116 12.19 9.79 -10.17
CA ASP A 116 12.09 9.00 -11.38
C ASP A 116 11.37 7.68 -11.10
N ASN A 117 10.88 7.01 -12.15
CA ASN A 117 10.35 5.65 -12.08
C ASN A 117 9.27 5.41 -11.00
N LEU A 118 8.47 6.43 -10.67
CA LEU A 118 7.35 6.31 -9.74
C LEU A 118 6.34 5.29 -10.28
N ARG A 119 6.17 4.18 -9.56
CA ARG A 119 5.32 3.07 -9.99
C ARG A 119 4.67 2.36 -8.83
N GLU A 120 3.46 1.87 -9.09
CA GLU A 120 2.75 0.94 -8.21
C GLU A 120 3.17 -0.50 -8.51
N VAL A 121 3.39 -1.29 -7.45
CA VAL A 121 3.63 -2.72 -7.52
C VAL A 121 2.59 -3.42 -6.66
N ARG A 122 1.80 -4.29 -7.31
CA ARG A 122 0.80 -5.13 -6.64
C ARG A 122 1.34 -6.55 -6.51
N ARG A 123 1.42 -7.05 -5.29
CA ARG A 123 1.80 -8.44 -4.99
C ARG A 123 0.60 -9.20 -4.47
N GLN A 124 0.21 -10.26 -5.16
CA GLN A 124 -0.88 -11.12 -4.70
C GLN A 124 -0.48 -11.81 -3.41
N ILE A 125 -1.31 -11.69 -2.37
CA ILE A 125 -1.12 -12.36 -1.08
C ILE A 125 -2.25 -13.36 -0.76
N TRP A 126 -3.38 -13.27 -1.48
CA TRP A 126 -4.44 -14.27 -1.48
C TRP A 126 -5.10 -14.40 -2.86
N PRO A 127 -5.50 -15.60 -3.33
CA PRO A 127 -5.09 -16.89 -2.77
C PRO A 127 -3.57 -17.00 -2.82
N ARG A 128 -2.98 -17.61 -1.78
CA ARG A 128 -1.54 -17.86 -1.78
C ARG A 128 -1.25 -18.77 -2.96
N GLU A 129 -0.32 -18.39 -3.82
CA GLU A 129 0.16 -19.29 -4.86
C GLU A 129 0.62 -20.58 -4.16
N ASN A 130 0.03 -21.71 -4.54
CA ASN A 130 0.47 -23.01 -4.05
C ASN A 130 1.92 -23.16 -4.50
N GLY A 131 2.87 -23.03 -3.57
CA GLY A 131 4.27 -23.34 -3.83
C GLY A 131 4.35 -24.71 -4.48
N SER A 132 4.80 -24.72 -5.73
CA SER A 132 5.11 -25.96 -6.46
C SER A 132 6.39 -26.59 -5.91
#